data_AF-A0A2M8KX55-F1
#
_entry.id   AF-A0A2M8KX55-F1
#
_cell.length_a   1.000
_cell.length_b   1.000
_cell.length_c   1.000
_cell.angle_alpha   90.00
_cell.angle_beta   90.00
_cell.angle_gamma   90.00
#
_symmetry.space_group_name_H-M   'P 1'
#
loop_
_entity.id
_entity.type
_entity.pdbx_description
1 polymer ?
#
loop_
_entity_poly.entity_id
_entity_poly.type
_entity_poly.pdbx_seq_one_letter_code
_entity_poly.pdbx_strand_id
1 'polypeptide(L)'
;MVSRIGEFLSLVQNRIPSWDVLIVFFLITAGFFYGILIGRLRLLASLLGLYISILIHPYIIGMAFFPVFEDVRIRFGVSVGVFITFLFLVSLLLLRSLFKGQRRIGEEWWHALILGVFGVGLFVSFVVRLVPSEYGIYISPLTHTLFRTDMAFLIWLSVPLVGMLITRKRLGD
;
A
#
# COMPACT_ATOMS: atom_id res chain seq x y z
N MET A 1 -12.12 -36.65 24.23
CA MET A 1 -12.42 -35.80 23.05
C MET A 1 -12.55 -34.31 23.39
N VAL A 2 -12.93 -33.94 24.63
CA VAL A 2 -13.10 -32.55 25.10
C VAL A 2 -11.78 -31.77 25.25
N SER A 3 -10.65 -32.45 25.49
CA SER A 3 -9.33 -31.79 25.69
C SER A 3 -8.76 -31.14 24.43
N ARG A 4 -9.00 -31.70 23.25
CA ARG A 4 -8.49 -31.16 21.97
C ARG A 4 -9.22 -29.88 21.54
N ILE A 5 -10.47 -29.71 21.96
CA ILE A 5 -11.25 -28.50 21.70
C ILE A 5 -10.75 -27.37 22.60
N GLY A 6 -10.42 -27.64 23.86
CA GLY A 6 -9.78 -26.67 24.75
C GLY A 6 -8.42 -26.18 24.25
N GLU A 7 -7.58 -27.10 23.74
CA GLU A 7 -6.30 -26.75 23.09
C GLU A 7 -6.51 -25.94 21.81
N PHE A 8 -7.42 -26.37 20.92
CA PHE A 8 -7.74 -25.62 19.69
C PHE A 8 -8.26 -24.21 20.00
N LEU A 9 -9.15 -24.07 20.98
CA LEU A 9 -9.68 -22.77 21.41
C LEU A 9 -8.58 -21.91 22.06
N SER A 10 -7.63 -22.49 22.79
CA SER A 10 -6.48 -21.74 23.31
C SER A 10 -5.52 -21.24 22.22
N LEU A 11 -5.34 -22.01 21.13
CA LEU A 11 -4.55 -21.60 19.96
C LEU A 11 -5.23 -20.51 19.12
N VAL A 12 -6.56 -20.41 19.21
CA VAL A 12 -7.36 -19.36 18.58
C VAL A 12 -7.46 -18.12 19.48
N GLN A 13 -7.62 -18.30 20.79
CA GLN A 13 -7.78 -17.22 21.78
C GLN A 13 -6.48 -16.45 22.05
N ASN A 14 -5.31 -17.07 21.90
CA ASN A 14 -4.00 -16.40 21.97
C ASN A 14 -3.57 -15.74 20.65
N ARG A 15 -4.36 -15.85 19.58
CA ARG A 15 -4.13 -15.09 18.35
C ARG A 15 -5.03 -13.86 18.39
N ILE A 16 -4.52 -12.80 19.01
CA ILE A 16 -4.83 -11.45 18.52
C ILE A 16 -4.73 -11.55 16.99
N PRO A 17 -5.76 -11.18 16.21
CA PRO A 17 -5.65 -11.21 14.75
C PRO A 17 -4.37 -10.48 14.41
N SER A 18 -3.37 -11.22 13.91
CA SER A 18 -2.08 -10.63 13.68
C SER A 18 -2.29 -9.52 12.66
N TRP A 19 -1.51 -8.45 12.75
CA TRP A 19 -1.54 -7.37 11.76
C TRP A 19 -1.48 -7.91 10.32
N ASP A 20 -0.94 -9.11 10.14
CA ASP A 20 -0.92 -9.88 8.90
C ASP A 20 -2.30 -10.18 8.31
N VAL A 21 -3.32 -10.51 9.12
CA VAL A 21 -4.67 -10.81 8.59
C VAL A 21 -5.28 -9.56 7.98
N LEU A 22 -5.10 -8.40 8.64
CA LEU A 22 -5.52 -7.11 8.10
C LEU A 22 -4.74 -6.75 6.84
N ILE A 23 -3.43 -6.98 6.81
CA ILE A 23 -2.57 -6.70 5.65
C ILE A 23 -2.97 -7.57 4.46
N VAL A 24 -3.13 -8.89 4.65
CA VAL A 24 -3.53 -9.82 3.59
C VAL A 24 -4.94 -9.53 3.12
N PHE A 25 -5.87 -9.29 4.05
CA PHE A 25 -7.24 -8.90 3.71
C PHE A 25 -7.26 -7.59 2.91
N PHE A 26 -6.49 -6.58 3.33
CA PHE A 26 -6.37 -5.31 2.61
C PHE A 26 -5.73 -5.51 1.24
N LEU A 27 -4.69 -6.32 1.11
CA LEU A 27 -4.06 -6.62 -0.17
C LEU A 27 -5.04 -7.24 -1.17
N ILE A 28 -5.82 -8.22 -0.73
CA ILE A 28 -6.80 -8.94 -1.57
C ILE A 28 -7.99 -8.03 -1.86
N THR A 29 -8.63 -7.47 -0.84
CA THR A 29 -9.86 -6.69 -1.02
C THR A 29 -9.60 -5.32 -1.60
N ALA A 30 -8.63 -4.56 -1.08
CA ALA A 30 -8.29 -3.28 -1.68
C ALA A 30 -7.73 -3.52 -3.08
N GLY A 31 -6.78 -4.43 -3.31
CA GLY A 31 -6.26 -4.66 -4.67
C GLY A 31 -7.34 -5.00 -5.70
N PHE A 32 -8.28 -5.87 -5.32
CA PHE A 32 -9.36 -6.32 -6.21
C PHE A 32 -10.46 -5.27 -6.40
N PHE A 33 -11.03 -4.73 -5.32
CA PHE A 33 -12.13 -3.77 -5.38
C PHE A 33 -11.66 -2.38 -5.82
N TYR A 34 -10.50 -1.92 -5.32
CA TYR A 34 -9.92 -0.64 -5.74
C TYR A 34 -9.60 -0.65 -7.24
N GLY A 35 -9.03 -1.75 -7.75
CA GLY A 35 -8.79 -1.93 -9.18
C GLY A 35 -10.06 -1.78 -10.02
N ILE A 36 -11.11 -2.53 -9.68
CA ILE A 36 -12.35 -2.60 -10.48
C ILE A 36 -13.20 -1.33 -10.37
N LEU A 37 -13.34 -0.75 -9.17
CA LEU A 37 -14.32 0.33 -8.91
C LEU A 37 -13.86 1.71 -9.42
N ILE A 38 -12.56 1.98 -9.38
CA ILE A 38 -12.01 3.33 -9.56
C ILE A 38 -11.74 3.66 -11.03
N GLY A 39 -11.44 2.65 -11.85
CA GLY A 39 -11.08 2.81 -13.27
C GLY A 39 -9.63 3.22 -13.48
N ARG A 40 -9.07 2.92 -14.65
CA ARG A 40 -7.62 2.99 -14.90
C ARG A 40 -7.02 4.37 -14.69
N LEU A 41 -7.68 5.43 -15.15
CA LEU A 41 -7.14 6.80 -15.04
C LEU A 41 -6.89 7.20 -13.58
N ARG A 42 -7.84 6.87 -12.70
CA ARG A 42 -7.71 7.15 -11.28
C ARG A 42 -6.69 6.24 -10.60
N LEU A 43 -6.56 4.97 -11.04
CA LEU A 43 -5.49 4.07 -10.60
C LEU A 43 -4.10 4.59 -11.01
N LEU A 44 -3.96 5.11 -12.23
CA LEU A 44 -2.70 5.69 -12.69
C LEU A 44 -2.35 6.95 -11.91
N ALA A 45 -3.34 7.83 -11.67
CA ALA A 45 -3.16 9.01 -10.84
C ALA A 45 -2.75 8.65 -9.40
N SER A 46 -3.38 7.63 -8.80
CA SER A 46 -3.04 7.20 -7.45
C SER A 46 -1.70 6.48 -7.38
N LEU A 47 -1.35 5.71 -8.40
CA LEU A 47 -0.03 5.07 -8.48
C LEU A 47 1.09 6.09 -8.63
N LEU A 48 0.92 7.09 -9.50
CA LEU A 48 1.88 8.21 -9.60
C LEU A 48 1.95 9.01 -8.30
N GLY A 49 0.80 9.27 -7.67
CA GLY A 49 0.75 9.88 -6.35
C GLY A 49 1.50 9.08 -5.30
N LEU A 50 1.42 7.74 -5.36
CA LEU A 50 2.14 6.83 -4.48
C LEU A 50 3.65 6.97 -4.62
N TYR A 51 4.18 6.97 -5.84
CA TYR A 51 5.61 7.20 -6.06
C TYR A 51 6.09 8.55 -5.53
N ILE A 52 5.35 9.62 -5.83
CA ILE A 52 5.70 10.98 -5.40
C ILE A 52 5.66 11.09 -3.87
N SER A 53 4.63 10.53 -3.24
CA SER A 53 4.49 10.54 -1.78
C SER A 53 5.60 9.75 -1.10
N ILE A 54 5.94 8.57 -1.62
CA ILE A 54 7.06 7.76 -1.11
C ILE A 54 8.37 8.55 -1.17
N LEU A 55 8.62 9.23 -2.29
CA LEU A 55 9.87 9.98 -2.50
C LEU A 55 10.00 11.19 -1.57
N ILE A 56 8.90 11.92 -1.36
CA ILE A 56 8.89 13.18 -0.61
C ILE A 56 8.75 12.95 0.91
N HIS A 57 8.14 11.86 1.32
CA HIS A 57 7.89 11.51 2.73
C HIS A 57 9.08 11.70 3.68
N PRO A 58 10.30 11.18 3.42
CA PRO A 58 11.43 11.33 4.34
C PRO A 58 11.83 12.79 4.55
N TYR A 59 11.66 13.64 3.53
CA TYR A 59 11.94 15.07 3.63
C TYR A 59 10.90 15.80 4.49
N ILE A 60 9.61 15.53 4.26
CA ILE A 60 8.53 16.13 5.05
C ILE A 60 8.69 15.74 6.52
N ILE A 61 8.83 14.44 6.79
CA ILE A 61 8.87 13.93 8.16
C ILE A 61 10.16 14.35 8.88
N GLY A 62 11.31 14.23 8.22
CA GLY A 62 12.60 14.59 8.80
C GLY A 62 12.75 16.08 9.10
N MET A 63 12.24 16.95 8.23
CA MET A 63 12.38 18.41 8.40
C MET A 63 11.30 19.03 9.28
N ALA A 64 10.05 18.58 9.15
CA ALA A 64 8.91 19.31 9.73
C ALA A 64 8.27 18.64 10.95
N PHE A 65 8.40 17.31 11.13
CA PHE A 65 7.60 16.58 12.12
C PHE A 65 8.43 15.87 13.19
N PHE A 66 9.52 15.18 12.84
CA PHE A 66 10.33 14.45 13.82
C PHE A 66 11.01 15.32 14.90
N PRO A 67 11.40 16.58 14.63
CA PRO A 67 11.89 17.48 15.68
C PRO A 67 10.83 17.87 16.73
N VAL A 68 9.54 17.67 16.43
CA VAL A 68 8.42 18.19 17.24
C VAL A 68 7.86 17.15 18.21
N PHE A 69 7.91 15.87 17.85
CA PHE A 69 7.36 14.80 18.67
C PHE A 69 8.51 13.99 19.27
N GLU A 70 8.48 13.66 20.56
CA GLU A 70 9.48 12.78 21.18
C GLU A 70 9.01 11.32 21.22
N ASP A 71 7.70 11.10 21.40
CA ASP A 71 7.10 9.78 21.49
C ASP A 71 7.09 9.04 20.14
N VAL A 72 7.66 7.83 20.12
CA VAL A 72 7.79 6.97 18.93
C VAL A 72 6.44 6.55 18.35
N ARG A 73 5.42 6.34 19.18
CA ARG A 73 4.05 6.00 18.72
C ARG A 73 3.41 7.18 18.03
N ILE A 74 3.58 8.38 18.59
CA ILE A 74 3.06 9.61 17.98
C ILE A 74 3.79 9.86 16.65
N ARG A 75 5.11 9.72 16.61
CA ARG A 75 5.90 9.82 15.36
C ARG A 75 5.41 8.85 14.29
N PHE A 76 5.17 7.59 14.65
CA PHE A 76 4.63 6.59 13.72
C PHE A 76 3.25 6.99 13.19
N GLY A 77 2.31 7.34 14.06
CA GLY A 77 0.96 7.75 13.67
C GLY A 77 0.97 8.98 12.76
N VAL A 78 1.76 10.00 13.11
CA VAL A 78 1.94 11.20 12.28
C VAL A 78 2.58 10.85 10.94
N SER A 79 3.61 10.01 10.93
CA SER A 79 4.29 9.57 9.70
C SER A 79 3.33 8.90 8.71
N VAL A 80 2.48 7.99 9.20
CA VAL A 80 1.45 7.33 8.39
C VAL A 80 0.37 8.34 7.96
N GLY A 81 -0.10 9.19 8.88
CA GLY A 81 -1.13 10.20 8.58
C GLY A 81 -0.70 11.20 7.51
N VAL A 82 0.54 11.71 7.60
CA VAL A 82 1.14 12.60 6.61
C VAL A 82 1.28 11.89 5.26
N PHE A 83 1.77 10.66 5.25
CA PHE A 83 1.90 9.87 4.02
C PHE A 83 0.55 9.71 3.31
N ILE A 84 -0.49 9.28 4.03
CA ILE A 84 -1.83 9.07 3.47
C ILE A 84 -2.43 10.40 2.98
N THR A 85 -2.29 11.46 3.77
CA THR A 85 -2.79 12.80 3.41
C THR A 85 -2.15 13.29 2.12
N PHE A 86 -0.82 13.19 2.03
CA PHE A 86 -0.08 13.65 0.87
C PHE A 86 -0.36 12.79 -0.37
N LEU A 87 -0.44 11.46 -0.22
CA LEU A 87 -0.91 10.54 -1.26
C LEU A 87 -2.26 10.97 -1.82
N PHE A 88 -3.23 11.23 -0.96
CA PHE A 88 -4.56 11.64 -1.37
C PHE A 88 -4.52 12.98 -2.13
N LEU A 89 -3.84 13.99 -1.59
CA LEU A 89 -3.73 15.32 -2.21
C LEU A 89 -3.06 15.27 -3.58
N VAL A 90 -1.92 14.58 -3.71
CA VAL A 90 -1.21 14.44 -4.98
C VAL A 90 -2.05 13.67 -5.99
N SER A 91 -2.68 12.57 -5.58
CA SER A 91 -3.55 11.78 -6.46
C SER A 91 -4.72 12.59 -7.00
N LEU A 92 -5.36 13.38 -6.13
CA LEU A 92 -6.45 14.29 -6.53
C LEU A 92 -5.96 15.38 -7.49
N LEU A 93 -4.79 15.98 -7.21
CA LEU A 93 -4.20 17.00 -8.05
C LEU A 93 -3.92 16.45 -9.45
N LEU A 94 -3.24 15.31 -9.55
CA LEU A 94 -2.92 14.64 -10.81
C LEU A 94 -4.18 14.27 -11.60
N LEU A 95 -5.20 13.77 -10.91
CA LEU A 95 -6.47 13.43 -11.54
C LEU A 95 -7.16 14.67 -12.15
N ARG A 96 -7.13 15.81 -11.44
CA ARG A 96 -7.75 17.05 -11.91
C ARG A 96 -6.92 17.78 -12.98
N SER A 97 -5.60 17.66 -12.97
CA SER A 97 -4.71 18.38 -13.88
C SER A 97 -4.38 17.56 -15.14
N LEU A 98 -3.84 16.36 -14.99
CA LEU A 98 -3.26 15.57 -16.08
C LEU A 98 -4.30 14.74 -16.83
N PHE A 99 -5.36 14.32 -16.16
CA PHE A 99 -6.34 13.38 -16.72
C PHE A 99 -7.68 14.05 -17.08
N LYS A 100 -7.74 15.39 -17.02
CA LYS A 100 -8.94 16.15 -17.39
C LYS A 100 -9.22 15.99 -18.90
N GLY A 101 -10.38 15.44 -19.24
CA GLY A 101 -10.84 15.31 -20.63
C GLY A 101 -10.39 14.03 -21.35
N GLN A 102 -9.64 13.13 -20.70
CA GLN A 102 -9.38 11.81 -21.28
C GLN A 102 -10.66 10.94 -21.22
N ARG A 103 -11.11 10.47 -22.39
CA ARG A 103 -12.22 9.50 -22.48
C ARG A 103 -11.74 8.13 -22.00
N ARG A 104 -12.62 7.38 -21.32
CA ARG A 104 -12.43 5.95 -21.01
C ARG A 104 -12.40 5.16 -22.33
N ILE A 105 -11.23 4.99 -22.92
CA ILE A 105 -11.07 4.16 -24.12
C ILE A 105 -10.80 2.73 -23.67
N GLY A 106 -11.74 1.83 -23.95
CA GLY A 106 -11.57 0.36 -23.98
C GLY A 106 -10.63 -0.21 -22.92
N GLU A 107 -10.96 -0.05 -21.64
CA GLU A 107 -10.13 -0.56 -20.55
C GLU A 107 -10.48 -2.02 -20.28
N GLU A 108 -9.56 -2.94 -20.59
CA GLU A 108 -9.75 -4.33 -20.15
C GLU A 108 -9.66 -4.38 -18.62
N TRP A 109 -10.69 -4.94 -18.00
CA TRP A 109 -10.87 -5.02 -16.56
C TRP A 109 -9.67 -5.66 -15.82
N TRP A 110 -8.95 -6.57 -16.49
CA TRP A 110 -7.78 -7.23 -15.91
C TRP A 110 -6.58 -6.28 -15.74
N HIS A 111 -6.43 -5.25 -16.59
CA HIS A 111 -5.38 -4.24 -16.40
C HIS A 111 -5.58 -3.49 -15.08
N ALA A 112 -6.83 -3.18 -14.76
CA ALA A 112 -7.19 -2.47 -13.53
C ALA A 112 -6.95 -3.34 -12.29
N LEU A 113 -7.15 -4.66 -12.39
CA LEU A 113 -6.80 -5.61 -11.35
C LEU A 113 -5.29 -5.68 -11.10
N ILE A 114 -4.49 -5.85 -12.15
CA ILE A 114 -3.03 -5.94 -12.01
C ILE A 114 -2.46 -4.67 -11.38
N LEU A 115 -2.83 -3.50 -11.91
CA LEU A 115 -2.40 -2.21 -11.37
C LEU A 115 -2.91 -1.98 -9.94
N GLY A 116 -4.13 -2.41 -9.62
CA GLY A 116 -4.70 -2.33 -8.28
C GLY A 116 -3.91 -3.16 -7.28
N VAL A 117 -3.67 -4.44 -7.57
CA VAL A 117 -2.90 -5.34 -6.69
C VAL A 117 -1.48 -4.82 -6.49
N PHE A 118 -0.81 -4.39 -7.57
CA PHE A 118 0.56 -3.88 -7.48
C PHE A 118 0.64 -2.56 -6.72
N GLY A 119 -0.30 -1.63 -6.96
CA GLY A 119 -0.37 -0.36 -6.24
C GLY A 119 -0.64 -0.55 -4.75
N VAL A 120 -1.57 -1.44 -4.38
CA VAL A 120 -1.84 -1.75 -2.97
C VAL A 120 -0.65 -2.45 -2.32
N GLY A 121 0.02 -3.37 -3.01
CA GLY A 121 1.22 -4.02 -2.48
C GLY A 121 2.36 -3.04 -2.19
N LEU A 122 2.60 -2.07 -3.09
CA LEU A 122 3.56 -0.99 -2.85
C LEU A 122 3.15 -0.10 -1.66
N PHE A 123 1.87 0.26 -1.57
CA PHE A 123 1.35 1.03 -0.44
C PHE A 123 1.59 0.29 0.89
N VAL A 124 1.21 -0.99 0.96
CA VAL A 124 1.42 -1.83 2.14
C VAL A 124 2.91 -1.94 2.47
N SER A 125 3.77 -2.21 1.48
CA SER A 125 5.21 -2.33 1.69
C SER A 125 5.80 -1.06 2.30
N PHE A 126 5.39 0.12 1.82
CA PHE A 126 5.85 1.37 2.38
C PHE A 126 5.32 1.59 3.81
N VAL A 127 4.02 1.39 4.06
CA VAL A 127 3.41 1.58 5.39
C VAL A 127 4.05 0.63 6.43
N VAL A 128 4.31 -0.62 6.06
CA VAL A 128 4.99 -1.58 6.94
C VAL A 128 6.42 -1.13 7.27
N ARG A 129 7.12 -0.47 6.34
CA ARG A 129 8.46 0.09 6.59
C ARG A 129 8.42 1.31 7.51
N LEU A 130 7.30 2.02 7.59
CA LEU A 130 7.12 3.11 8.56
C LEU A 130 6.99 2.59 10.00
N VAL A 131 6.70 1.30 10.20
CA VAL A 131 6.58 0.70 11.53
C VAL A 131 7.95 0.74 12.23
N PRO A 132 8.04 1.36 13.43
CA PRO A 132 9.28 1.40 14.20
C PRO A 132 9.86 0.00 14.47
N SER A 133 11.18 -0.09 14.62
CA SER A 133 11.88 -1.34 14.91
C SER A 133 11.37 -2.01 16.19
N GLU A 134 11.03 -1.21 17.20
CA GLU A 134 10.49 -1.65 18.50
C GLU A 134 9.17 -2.44 18.37
N TYR A 135 8.36 -2.13 17.36
CA TYR A 135 7.09 -2.84 17.10
C TYR A 135 7.25 -4.00 16.12
N GLY A 136 8.49 -4.32 15.70
CA GLY A 136 8.74 -5.38 14.72
C GLY A 136 8.39 -6.78 15.20
N ILE A 137 8.39 -7.02 16.52
CA ILE A 137 7.99 -8.29 17.14
C ILE A 137 6.52 -8.64 16.89
N TYR A 138 5.68 -7.66 16.53
CA TYR A 138 4.25 -7.86 16.25
C TYR A 138 3.95 -8.14 14.77
N ILE A 139 4.97 -8.21 13.92
CA ILE A 139 4.87 -8.50 12.49
C ILE A 139 5.27 -9.95 12.27
N SER A 140 4.47 -10.75 11.54
CA SER A 140 4.88 -12.12 11.26
C SER A 140 6.15 -12.18 10.40
N PRO A 141 6.89 -13.29 10.46
CA PRO A 141 8.00 -13.54 9.55
C PRO A 141 7.62 -13.40 8.06
N LEU A 142 6.38 -13.80 7.69
CA LEU A 142 5.89 -13.68 6.32
C LEU A 142 5.69 -12.23 5.90
N THR A 143 5.04 -11.40 6.72
CA THR A 143 4.88 -9.98 6.41
C THR A 143 6.22 -9.27 6.38
N HIS A 144 7.14 -9.65 7.26
CA HIS A 144 8.50 -9.12 7.24
C HIS A 144 9.21 -9.39 5.92
N THR A 145 9.23 -10.65 5.46
CA THR A 145 9.90 -11.05 4.22
C THR A 145 9.24 -10.45 2.98
N LEU A 146 7.90 -10.38 2.96
CA LEU A 146 7.14 -9.92 1.78
C LEU A 146 7.01 -8.41 1.65
N PHE A 147 7.10 -7.63 2.73
CA PHE A 147 6.79 -6.20 2.70
C PHE A 147 7.83 -5.30 3.36
N ARG A 148 8.57 -5.78 4.37
CA ARG A 148 9.45 -4.93 5.17
C ARG A 148 10.88 -4.85 4.66
N THR A 149 11.42 -5.95 4.12
CA THR A 149 12.81 -6.00 3.65
C THR A 149 13.07 -5.00 2.52
N ASP A 150 14.31 -4.53 2.40
CA ASP A 150 14.69 -3.62 1.30
C ASP A 150 14.44 -4.26 -0.06
N MET A 151 14.70 -5.55 -0.18
CA MET A 151 14.48 -6.29 -1.42
C MET A 151 12.99 -6.41 -1.75
N ALA A 152 12.14 -6.70 -0.75
CA ALA A 152 10.69 -6.70 -0.94
C ALA A 152 10.19 -5.33 -1.38
N PHE A 153 10.65 -4.27 -0.74
CA PHE A 153 10.29 -2.90 -1.12
C PHE A 153 10.70 -2.57 -2.55
N LEU A 154 11.93 -2.93 -2.95
CA LEU A 154 12.40 -2.72 -4.33
C LEU A 154 11.55 -3.49 -5.34
N ILE A 155 11.15 -4.72 -5.03
CA ILE A 155 10.25 -5.52 -5.88
C ILE A 155 8.90 -4.81 -6.00
N TRP A 156 8.27 -4.45 -4.88
CA TRP A 156 6.98 -3.75 -4.89
C TRP A 156 7.04 -2.37 -5.53
N LEU A 157 8.19 -1.69 -5.48
CA LEU A 157 8.41 -0.41 -6.15
C LEU A 157 8.53 -0.59 -7.67
N SER A 158 9.04 -1.73 -8.13
CA SER A 158 9.33 -1.97 -9.56
C SER A 158 8.15 -2.59 -10.30
N VAL A 159 7.45 -3.53 -9.64
CA VAL A 159 6.37 -4.32 -10.24
C VAL A 159 5.22 -3.48 -10.83
N PRO A 160 4.75 -2.38 -10.21
CA PRO A 160 3.72 -1.54 -10.81
C PRO A 160 4.20 -0.83 -12.08
N LEU A 161 5.48 -0.43 -12.17
CA LEU A 161 6.04 0.16 -13.39
C LEU A 161 6.05 -0.85 -14.54
N VAL A 162 6.47 -2.08 -14.26
CA VAL A 162 6.41 -3.18 -15.22
C VAL A 162 4.96 -3.44 -15.65
N GLY A 163 4.02 -3.44 -14.69
CA GLY A 163 2.59 -3.53 -14.96
C GLY A 163 2.11 -2.43 -15.90
N MET A 164 2.50 -1.17 -15.67
CA MET A 164 2.17 -0.05 -16.57
C MET A 164 2.72 -0.26 -17.99
N LEU A 165 3.96 -0.77 -18.13
CA LEU A 165 4.54 -1.05 -19.44
C LEU A 165 3.78 -2.13 -20.20
N ILE A 166 3.40 -3.22 -19.52
CA ILE A 166 2.63 -4.32 -20.13
C ILE A 166 1.23 -3.83 -20.55
N THR A 167 0.56 -3.08 -19.67
CA THR A 167 -0.79 -2.54 -19.92
C THR A 167 -0.84 -1.41 -20.97
N ARG A 168 0.30 -0.88 -21.41
CA ARG A 168 0.38 0.23 -22.38
C ARG A 168 0.16 -0.23 -23.84
N LYS A 169 0.39 -1.51 -24.15
CA LYS A 169 0.61 -2.00 -25.52
C LYS A 169 -0.62 -2.07 -26.45
N ARG A 170 -1.78 -1.54 -26.07
CA ARG A 170 -3.03 -1.64 -26.86
C ARG A 170 -3.62 -0.30 -27.32
N LEU A 171 -2.81 0.77 -27.34
CA LEU A 171 -3.22 2.12 -27.77
C LEU A 171 -2.74 2.46 -29.20
N GLY A 172 -2.36 1.47 -30.01
CA GLY A 172 -1.72 1.68 -31.31
C GLY A 172 -2.25 0.83 -32.47
N ASP A 173 -3.42 0.20 -32.33
CA ASP A 173 -4.16 -0.45 -33.43
C ASP A 173 -5.48 0.29 -33.66
#